data_AF-A0A2A5BD60-F1
#
_entry.id   AF-A0A2A5BD60-F1
#
_cell.length_a   1.000
_cell.length_b   1.000
_cell.length_c   1.000
_cell.angle_alpha   90.00
_cell.angle_beta   90.00
_cell.angle_gamma   90.00
#
_symmetry.space_group_name_H-M   'P 1'
#
loop_
_entity.id
_entity.type
_entity.pdbx_description
1 polymer ?
#
loop_
_entity_poly.entity_id
_entity_poly.type
_entity_poly.pdbx_seq_one_letter_code
_entity_poly.pdbx_strand_id
1 'polypeptide(L)'
;MSEVIEEVKEAKEAAIGGDATVVEEFAVSEESVLSEESIVEQENVATNALKESEESFKTPAPPADRPKSTSKNNKKRSPHDKLFKAIFGNEASARGILKKHLPEDLKKHLDLDHLKVERDTFVSEDLKESMSDIVYKIKTKNQKKDGDVILFLCEHQSSNDKKMMFRLWKYAISAWEPYLARNEPLPIIAPLVLYNGKRKYSSYRRFWDLFTNSKLAEKIMAGKCQLIDLQSMPDEDILADKEFGLFKFFMKNIKRDNGIELWRECFKKFQEHIKLDK
;
A
#
# COMPACT_ATOMS: atom_id res chain seq x y z
N MET A 1 -34.16 36.14 43.19
CA MET A 1 -34.07 36.27 41.72
C MET A 1 -33.62 37.65 41.26
N SER A 2 -33.70 38.71 42.06
CA SER A 2 -33.15 40.03 41.71
C SER A 2 -31.67 40.20 42.04
N GLU A 3 -31.15 39.57 43.11
CA GLU A 3 -29.71 39.67 43.46
C GLU A 3 -28.78 38.87 42.53
N VAL A 4 -29.23 37.72 42.01
CA VAL A 4 -28.42 36.90 41.08
C VAL A 4 -28.30 37.53 39.68
N ILE A 5 -29.24 38.42 39.33
CA ILE A 5 -29.22 39.14 38.04
C ILE A 5 -28.18 40.26 38.05
N GLU A 6 -27.84 40.81 39.23
CA GLU A 6 -26.86 41.90 39.38
C GLU A 6 -25.42 41.35 39.30
N GLU A 7 -25.12 40.20 39.91
CA GLU A 7 -23.81 39.53 39.82
C GLU A 7 -23.45 39.08 38.38
N VAL A 8 -24.44 38.67 37.58
CA VAL A 8 -24.21 38.25 36.19
C VAL A 8 -24.01 39.45 35.26
N LYS A 9 -24.49 40.64 35.64
CA LYS A 9 -24.32 41.88 34.87
C LYS A 9 -22.91 42.47 35.04
N GLU A 10 -22.38 42.47 36.26
CA GLU A 10 -21.00 42.91 36.53
C GLU A 10 -19.95 41.99 35.87
N ALA A 11 -20.20 40.69 35.80
CA ALA A 11 -19.31 39.75 35.11
C ALA A 11 -19.30 39.93 33.58
N LYS A 12 -20.39 40.49 33.01
CA LYS A 12 -20.53 40.69 31.56
C LYS A 12 -19.87 41.99 31.08
N GLU A 13 -19.80 43.02 31.92
CA GLU A 13 -19.05 44.25 31.62
C GLU A 13 -17.53 44.06 31.71
N ALA A 14 -17.05 43.06 32.47
CA ALA A 14 -15.63 42.72 32.54
C ALA A 14 -15.08 41.97 31.31
N ALA A 15 -15.95 41.45 30.43
CA ALA A 15 -15.54 40.59 29.31
C ALA A 15 -15.64 41.24 27.92
N ILE A 16 -16.23 42.44 27.79
CA ILE A 16 -16.34 43.17 26.52
C ILE A 16 -15.25 44.23 26.47
N GLY A 17 -14.02 43.77 26.29
CA GLY A 17 -12.88 44.56 25.85
C GLY A 17 -12.34 43.95 24.57
N GLY A 18 -12.92 44.29 23.41
CA GLY A 18 -12.36 43.91 22.12
C GLY A 18 -13.40 43.52 21.07
N ASP A 19 -13.84 44.55 20.35
CA ASP A 19 -14.30 44.57 18.95
C ASP A 19 -15.48 43.70 18.46
N ALA A 20 -16.37 44.37 17.74
CA ALA A 20 -17.56 43.86 17.06
C ALA A 20 -17.18 42.84 15.96
N THR A 21 -18.04 41.93 15.49
CA THR A 21 -19.23 42.23 14.67
C THR A 21 -19.97 40.92 14.31
N VAL A 22 -21.30 41.03 14.17
CA VAL A 22 -22.30 40.10 13.58
C VAL A 22 -22.70 38.87 14.41
N VAL A 23 -23.85 39.02 15.08
CA VAL A 23 -24.68 37.93 15.63
C VAL A 23 -25.78 37.68 14.60
N GLU A 24 -25.86 36.49 14.00
CA GLU A 24 -27.10 36.03 13.35
C GLU A 24 -27.80 35.05 14.28
N GLU A 25 -29.00 35.45 14.68
CA GLU A 25 -29.92 34.77 15.58
C GLU A 25 -30.71 33.74 14.75
N PHE A 26 -30.45 32.44 14.95
CA PHE A 26 -31.28 31.39 14.35
C PHE A 26 -32.28 30.89 15.40
N ALA A 27 -33.53 31.32 15.25
CA ALA A 27 -34.69 30.78 15.95
C ALA A 27 -34.96 29.34 15.49
N VAL A 28 -35.15 28.43 16.46
CA VAL A 28 -35.60 27.06 16.22
C VAL A 28 -37.13 27.07 16.13
N SER A 29 -37.68 26.62 15.00
CA SER A 29 -39.10 26.26 14.89
C SER A 29 -39.24 24.75 14.72
N GLU A 30 -40.06 24.15 15.58
CA GLU A 30 -40.56 22.77 15.51
C GLU A 30 -41.45 22.60 14.27
N GLU A 31 -40.99 21.77 13.32
CA GLU A 31 -41.74 20.90 12.40
C GLU A 31 -40.93 20.73 11.10
N SER A 32 -40.30 19.56 10.94
CA SER A 32 -39.88 19.11 9.60
C SER A 32 -40.15 17.61 9.48
N VAL A 33 -41.41 17.29 9.20
CA VAL A 33 -41.76 16.03 8.55
C VAL A 33 -41.15 16.10 7.15
N LEU A 34 -40.08 15.35 6.92
CA LEU A 34 -39.45 15.21 5.61
C LEU A 34 -40.47 14.57 4.65
N SER A 35 -40.85 15.29 3.60
CA SER A 35 -41.71 14.76 2.53
C SER A 35 -40.99 13.63 1.80
N GLU A 36 -41.73 12.64 1.28
CA GLU A 36 -41.18 11.49 0.54
C GLU A 36 -40.29 11.93 -0.64
N GLU A 37 -40.54 13.11 -1.23
CA GLU A 37 -39.69 13.70 -2.27
C GLU A 37 -38.28 14.05 -1.76
N SER A 38 -38.14 14.50 -0.51
CA SER A 38 -36.83 14.84 0.09
C SER A 38 -35.98 13.61 0.42
N ILE A 39 -36.63 12.47 0.72
CA ILE A 39 -35.96 11.19 0.95
C ILE A 39 -35.47 10.61 -0.38
N VAL A 40 -36.26 10.71 -1.45
CA VAL A 40 -35.87 10.27 -2.80
C VAL A 40 -34.74 11.15 -3.35
N GLU A 41 -34.71 12.45 -3.06
CA GLU A 41 -33.57 13.31 -3.40
C GLU A 41 -32.29 12.90 -2.65
N GLN A 42 -32.37 12.58 -1.35
CA GLN A 42 -31.19 12.13 -0.60
C GLN A 42 -30.72 10.72 -0.97
N GLU A 43 -31.62 9.81 -1.31
CA GLU A 43 -31.26 8.48 -1.83
C GLU A 43 -30.61 8.58 -3.23
N ASN A 44 -31.08 9.48 -4.09
CA ASN A 44 -30.47 9.76 -5.39
C ASN A 44 -29.08 10.43 -5.24
N VAL A 45 -28.91 11.30 -4.25
CA VAL A 45 -27.61 11.89 -3.91
C VAL A 45 -26.65 10.82 -3.37
N ALA A 46 -27.12 9.89 -2.53
CA ALA A 46 -26.31 8.80 -2.00
C ALA A 46 -25.97 7.74 -3.07
N THR A 47 -26.89 7.40 -3.97
CA THR A 47 -26.60 6.49 -5.11
C THR A 47 -25.72 7.13 -6.16
N ASN A 48 -25.82 8.45 -6.37
CA ASN A 48 -24.86 9.17 -7.22
C ASN A 48 -23.48 9.27 -6.56
N ALA A 49 -23.40 9.51 -5.24
CA ALA A 49 -22.13 9.50 -4.51
C ALA A 49 -21.46 8.10 -4.51
N LEU A 50 -22.26 7.03 -4.44
CA LEU A 50 -21.78 5.65 -4.54
C LEU A 50 -21.32 5.30 -5.97
N LYS A 51 -22.05 5.72 -7.00
CA LYS A 51 -21.61 5.59 -8.41
C LYS A 51 -20.35 6.42 -8.70
N GLU A 52 -20.24 7.62 -8.15
CA GLU A 52 -19.03 8.45 -8.23
C GLU A 52 -17.84 7.79 -7.49
N SER A 53 -18.10 7.11 -6.36
CA SER A 53 -17.06 6.36 -5.65
C SER A 53 -16.61 5.09 -6.39
N GLU A 54 -17.52 4.40 -7.09
CA GLU A 54 -17.18 3.24 -7.93
C GLU A 54 -16.45 3.66 -9.23
N GLU A 55 -16.77 4.83 -9.79
CA GLU A 55 -15.99 5.43 -10.88
C GLU A 55 -14.61 5.95 -10.41
N SER A 56 -14.48 6.37 -9.15
CA SER A 56 -13.21 6.79 -8.54
C SER A 56 -12.23 5.63 -8.26
N PHE A 57 -12.71 4.38 -8.33
CA PHE A 57 -11.89 3.17 -8.20
C PHE A 57 -11.42 2.60 -9.55
N LYS A 58 -11.71 3.28 -10.68
CA LYS A 58 -10.81 3.15 -11.83
C LYS A 58 -9.47 3.72 -11.38
N THR A 59 -8.42 2.91 -11.50
CA THR A 59 -7.05 3.39 -11.36
C THR A 59 -6.95 4.71 -12.14
N PRO A 60 -6.62 5.84 -11.48
CA PRO A 60 -6.55 7.10 -12.19
C PRO A 60 -5.54 6.91 -13.32
N ALA A 61 -5.94 7.26 -14.54
CA ALA A 61 -4.98 7.37 -15.62
C ALA A 61 -3.81 8.21 -15.07
N PRO A 62 -2.56 7.77 -15.24
CA PRO A 62 -1.42 8.47 -14.68
C PRO A 62 -1.53 9.95 -15.06
N PRO A 63 -1.32 10.89 -14.12
CA PRO A 63 -1.58 12.32 -14.35
C PRO A 63 -0.93 12.74 -15.67
N ALA A 64 -1.68 13.47 -16.51
CA ALA A 64 -1.22 13.90 -17.83
C ALA A 64 0.10 14.70 -17.77
N ASP A 65 0.36 15.31 -16.61
CA ASP A 65 1.56 16.06 -16.24
C ASP A 65 2.54 15.30 -15.34
N ARG A 66 2.42 13.97 -15.20
CA ARG A 66 3.65 13.19 -14.89
C ARG A 66 4.60 13.59 -16.01
N PRO A 67 5.79 14.15 -15.73
CA PRO A 67 6.74 14.36 -16.80
C PRO A 67 6.90 12.99 -17.45
N LYS A 68 6.38 12.84 -18.67
CA LYS A 68 6.76 11.72 -19.53
C LYS A 68 8.26 11.74 -19.40
N SER A 69 8.85 10.64 -18.93
CA SER A 69 10.29 10.50 -18.91
C SER A 69 10.72 10.58 -20.37
N THR A 70 10.93 11.81 -20.85
CA THR A 70 11.44 12.16 -22.16
C THR A 70 12.96 12.02 -22.17
N SER A 71 13.50 11.29 -21.20
CA SER A 71 14.72 10.52 -21.37
C SER A 71 14.40 9.36 -22.33
N LYS A 72 14.23 9.68 -23.62
CA LYS A 72 14.74 8.79 -24.69
C LYS A 72 16.26 8.75 -24.55
N ASN A 73 16.74 8.15 -23.47
CA ASN A 73 18.13 7.75 -23.39
C ASN A 73 18.24 6.53 -24.27
N ASN A 74 18.53 6.80 -25.54
CA ASN A 74 18.91 5.83 -26.55
C ASN A 74 20.26 5.24 -26.11
N LYS A 75 20.25 4.46 -25.02
CA LYS A 75 21.43 3.82 -24.45
C LYS A 75 21.79 2.71 -25.42
N LYS A 76 22.66 3.01 -26.37
CA LYS A 76 23.28 2.02 -27.27
C LYS A 76 23.60 0.78 -26.44
N ARG A 77 22.90 -0.34 -26.71
CA ARG A 77 23.13 -1.62 -26.02
C ARG A 77 24.62 -1.94 -26.12
N SER A 78 25.31 -1.95 -24.99
CA SER A 78 26.76 -2.11 -24.95
C SER A 78 27.13 -3.50 -25.50
N PRO A 79 28.32 -3.69 -26.09
CA PRO A 79 28.80 -5.02 -26.49
C PRO A 79 28.74 -6.04 -25.34
N HIS A 80 28.92 -5.57 -24.11
CA HIS A 80 28.78 -6.35 -22.89
C HIS A 80 27.34 -6.83 -22.65
N ASP A 81 26.32 -5.98 -22.87
CA ASP A 81 24.89 -6.39 -22.77
C ASP A 81 24.57 -7.51 -23.77
N LYS A 82 25.09 -7.41 -25.00
CA LYS A 82 24.92 -8.47 -26.01
C LYS A 82 25.61 -9.77 -25.60
N LEU A 83 26.84 -9.70 -25.11
CA LEU A 83 27.59 -10.87 -24.64
C LEU A 83 26.89 -11.51 -23.43
N PHE A 84 26.44 -10.70 -22.48
CA PHE A 84 25.68 -11.14 -21.32
C PHE A 84 24.43 -11.91 -21.76
N LYS A 85 23.59 -11.33 -22.61
CA LYS A 85 22.38 -12.00 -23.11
C LYS A 85 22.69 -13.25 -23.94
N ALA A 86 23.77 -13.26 -24.71
CA ALA A 86 24.18 -14.44 -25.50
C ALA A 86 24.59 -15.62 -24.60
N ILE A 87 25.34 -15.35 -23.53
CA ILE A 87 25.79 -16.39 -22.58
C ILE A 87 24.62 -16.82 -21.69
N PHE A 88 23.94 -15.87 -21.05
CA PHE A 88 22.96 -16.15 -20.01
C PHE A 88 21.56 -16.44 -20.55
N GLY A 89 21.28 -16.13 -21.81
CA GLY A 89 20.09 -16.60 -22.52
C GLY A 89 20.17 -18.08 -22.94
N ASN A 90 21.34 -18.72 -22.83
CA ASN A 90 21.50 -20.15 -23.02
C ASN A 90 21.29 -20.89 -21.68
N GLU A 91 20.30 -21.79 -21.63
CA GLU A 91 19.90 -22.49 -20.40
C GLU A 91 21.01 -23.39 -19.82
N ALA A 92 21.82 -24.03 -20.66
CA ALA A 92 22.93 -24.87 -20.19
C ALA A 92 24.01 -24.04 -19.50
N SER A 93 24.36 -22.89 -20.09
CA SER A 93 25.33 -21.94 -19.54
C SER A 93 24.81 -21.30 -18.24
N ALA A 94 23.55 -20.86 -18.24
CA ALA A 94 22.88 -20.33 -17.05
C ALA A 94 22.88 -21.35 -15.91
N ARG A 95 22.49 -22.59 -16.19
CA ARG A 95 22.47 -23.69 -15.21
C ARG A 95 23.85 -23.92 -14.59
N GLY A 96 24.92 -23.93 -15.40
CA GLY A 96 26.29 -24.09 -14.92
C GLY A 96 26.69 -22.98 -13.94
N ILE A 97 26.40 -21.72 -14.29
CA ILE A 97 26.73 -20.58 -13.43
C ILE A 97 25.90 -20.58 -12.15
N LEU A 98 24.59 -20.85 -12.23
CA LEU A 98 23.74 -20.90 -11.05
C LEU A 98 24.13 -22.06 -10.12
N LYS A 99 24.43 -23.26 -10.63
CA LYS A 99 24.94 -24.38 -9.80
C LYS A 99 26.20 -23.98 -9.01
N LYS A 100 27.07 -23.16 -9.61
CA LYS A 100 28.32 -22.70 -9.01
C LYS A 100 28.15 -21.55 -8.01
N HIS A 101 27.32 -20.56 -8.32
CA HIS A 101 27.31 -19.28 -7.60
C HIS A 101 26.07 -19.00 -6.75
N LEU A 102 25.00 -19.78 -6.92
CA LEU A 102 23.82 -19.64 -6.09
C LEU A 102 24.11 -20.17 -4.66
N PRO A 103 23.64 -19.51 -3.59
CA PRO A 103 23.81 -20.00 -2.22
C PRO A 103 23.27 -21.43 -2.06
N GLU A 104 23.94 -22.25 -1.25
CA GLU A 104 23.57 -23.66 -1.04
C GLU A 104 22.12 -23.82 -0.58
N ASP A 105 21.66 -22.93 0.29
CA ASP A 105 20.30 -22.99 0.80
C ASP A 105 19.28 -22.79 -0.32
N LEU A 106 19.53 -21.90 -1.29
CA LEU A 106 18.63 -21.76 -2.43
C LEU A 106 18.73 -22.96 -3.38
N LYS A 107 19.94 -23.48 -3.64
CA LYS A 107 20.14 -24.67 -4.50
C LYS A 107 19.44 -25.92 -3.99
N LYS A 108 19.31 -26.08 -2.67
CA LYS A 108 18.58 -27.19 -2.06
C LYS A 108 17.10 -27.18 -2.44
N HIS A 109 16.49 -26.00 -2.63
CA HIS A 109 15.07 -25.84 -2.93
C HIS A 109 14.75 -25.82 -4.43
N LEU A 110 15.71 -25.49 -5.29
CA LEU A 110 15.49 -25.34 -6.72
C LEU A 110 15.82 -26.60 -7.54
N ASP A 111 14.98 -26.90 -8.53
CA ASP A 111 15.28 -27.84 -9.60
C ASP A 111 15.90 -27.10 -10.79
N LEU A 112 17.23 -26.94 -10.73
CA LEU A 112 17.99 -26.27 -11.77
C LEU A 112 18.05 -27.04 -13.09
N ASP A 113 17.66 -28.33 -13.10
CA ASP A 113 17.70 -29.13 -14.33
C ASP A 113 16.54 -28.82 -15.28
N HIS A 114 15.49 -28.21 -14.76
CA HIS A 114 14.32 -27.72 -15.51
C HIS A 114 14.25 -26.20 -15.58
N LEU A 115 15.38 -25.50 -15.38
CA LEU A 115 15.47 -24.06 -15.56
C LEU A 115 15.08 -23.65 -16.99
N LYS A 116 14.19 -22.66 -17.11
CA LYS A 116 13.77 -22.08 -18.38
C LYS A 116 14.08 -20.59 -18.42
N VAL A 117 14.53 -20.11 -19.57
CA VAL A 117 14.64 -18.66 -19.82
C VAL A 117 13.26 -18.12 -20.20
N GLU A 118 12.76 -17.18 -19.40
CA GLU A 118 11.52 -16.45 -19.70
C GLU A 118 11.85 -15.25 -20.60
N ARG A 119 11.32 -15.27 -21.82
CA ARG A 119 11.56 -14.22 -22.83
C ARG A 119 10.48 -13.15 -22.84
N ASP A 120 9.27 -13.51 -22.44
CA ASP A 120 8.15 -12.58 -22.28
C ASP A 120 8.25 -11.96 -20.88
N THR A 121 8.86 -10.79 -20.83
CA THR A 121 9.18 -10.13 -19.56
C THR A 121 7.93 -9.49 -18.98
N PHE A 122 7.51 -9.98 -17.82
CA PHE A 122 6.41 -9.51 -16.95
C PHE A 122 6.55 -8.07 -16.42
N VAL A 123 7.42 -7.26 -17.03
CA VAL A 123 7.91 -6.01 -16.44
C VAL A 123 7.73 -4.87 -17.42
N SER A 124 7.32 -3.70 -16.90
CA SER A 124 7.10 -2.49 -17.69
C SER A 124 8.32 -2.11 -18.53
N GLU A 125 8.09 -1.55 -19.71
CA GLU A 125 9.12 -1.05 -20.65
C GLU A 125 10.19 -0.19 -19.93
N ASP A 126 9.79 0.71 -19.03
CA ASP A 126 10.67 1.60 -18.26
C ASP A 126 11.73 0.88 -17.41
N LEU A 127 11.37 -0.29 -16.87
CA LEU A 127 12.27 -1.12 -16.07
C LEU A 127 13.23 -1.92 -16.97
N LYS A 128 12.76 -2.40 -18.13
CA LYS A 128 13.60 -3.08 -19.16
C LYS A 128 14.66 -2.15 -19.76
N GLU A 129 14.35 -0.87 -19.94
CA GLU A 129 15.32 0.09 -20.47
C GLU A 129 16.44 0.40 -19.46
N SER A 130 16.16 0.25 -18.16
CA SER A 130 17.10 0.60 -17.09
C SER A 130 18.09 -0.52 -16.71
N MET A 131 17.77 -1.79 -17.02
CA MET A 131 18.52 -2.97 -16.60
C MET A 131 18.64 -3.99 -17.75
N SER A 132 19.85 -4.50 -18.02
CA SER A 132 19.98 -5.71 -18.82
C SER A 132 19.73 -6.90 -17.92
N ASP A 133 18.60 -7.54 -18.10
CA ASP A 133 18.16 -8.67 -17.30
C ASP A 133 17.92 -9.92 -18.14
N ILE A 134 18.16 -11.07 -17.51
CA ILE A 134 17.63 -12.36 -17.93
C ILE A 134 16.72 -12.85 -16.81
N VAL A 135 15.52 -13.27 -17.18
CA VAL A 135 14.56 -13.87 -16.26
C VAL A 135 14.59 -15.37 -16.44
N TYR A 136 14.69 -16.09 -15.33
CA TYR A 136 14.53 -17.54 -15.33
C TYR A 136 13.30 -17.94 -14.53
N LYS A 137 12.54 -18.89 -15.06
CA LYS A 137 11.54 -19.62 -14.31
C LYS A 137 12.11 -20.98 -13.93
N ILE A 138 12.08 -21.28 -12.65
CA ILE A 138 12.70 -22.47 -12.07
C ILE A 138 11.66 -23.12 -11.15
N LYS A 139 11.41 -24.41 -11.32
CA LYS A 139 10.55 -25.14 -10.40
C LYS A 139 11.26 -25.34 -9.06
N THR A 140 10.51 -25.29 -7.98
CA THR A 140 11.00 -25.80 -6.70
C THR A 140 10.93 -27.34 -6.69
N LYS A 141 11.78 -27.98 -5.89
CA LYS A 141 11.75 -29.44 -5.71
C LYS A 141 10.45 -29.91 -5.04
N ASN A 142 9.78 -29.04 -4.28
CA ASN A 142 8.47 -29.29 -3.71
C ASN A 142 7.41 -28.37 -4.34
N GLN A 143 7.17 -28.56 -5.64
CA GLN A 143 6.31 -27.69 -6.45
C GLN A 143 4.91 -27.47 -5.84
N LYS A 144 4.31 -28.50 -5.22
CA LYS A 144 2.97 -28.39 -4.63
C LYS A 144 2.92 -27.41 -3.45
N LYS A 145 4.02 -27.28 -2.71
CA LYS A 145 4.11 -26.43 -1.51
C LYS A 145 4.69 -25.06 -1.83
N ASP A 146 5.78 -25.03 -2.58
CA ASP A 146 6.62 -23.84 -2.71
C ASP A 146 6.44 -23.14 -4.07
N GLY A 147 5.72 -23.77 -5.02
CA GLY A 147 5.43 -23.20 -6.33
C GLY A 147 6.66 -23.07 -7.24
N ASP A 148 6.61 -22.08 -8.13
CA ASP A 148 7.71 -21.71 -9.01
C ASP A 148 8.53 -20.55 -8.41
N VAL A 149 9.82 -20.50 -8.75
CA VAL A 149 10.71 -19.37 -8.47
C VAL A 149 11.02 -18.64 -9.75
N ILE A 150 10.89 -17.32 -9.72
CA ILE A 150 11.40 -16.43 -10.75
C ILE A 150 12.74 -15.87 -10.28
N LEU A 151 13.81 -16.16 -11.01
CA LEU A 151 15.15 -15.65 -10.73
C LEU A 151 15.51 -14.56 -11.74
N PHE A 152 15.77 -13.36 -11.25
CA PHE A 152 16.27 -12.26 -12.09
C PHE A 152 17.78 -12.23 -12.04
N LEU A 153 18.42 -12.40 -13.18
CA LEU A 153 19.84 -12.14 -13.33
C LEU A 153 20.04 -10.78 -13.97
N CYS A 154 20.51 -9.83 -13.18
CA CYS A 154 20.71 -8.46 -13.63
C CYS A 154 22.21 -8.19 -13.83
N GLU A 155 22.58 -7.71 -15.02
CA GLU A 155 23.91 -7.20 -15.25
C GLU A 155 24.05 -5.78 -14.67
N HIS A 156 25.00 -5.59 -13.76
CA HIS A 156 25.28 -4.30 -13.15
C HIS A 156 26.64 -3.77 -13.60
N GLN A 157 26.63 -2.89 -14.61
CA GLN A 157 27.83 -2.27 -15.19
C GLN A 157 28.26 -0.94 -14.52
N SER A 158 27.41 -0.31 -13.69
CA SER A 158 27.75 0.98 -13.06
C SER A 158 28.67 0.84 -11.85
N SER A 159 29.39 1.93 -11.52
CA SER A 159 30.02 2.10 -10.21
C SER A 159 28.98 1.98 -9.10
N ASN A 160 29.38 1.45 -7.94
CA ASN A 160 28.55 1.14 -6.76
C ASN A 160 27.23 1.93 -6.66
N ASP A 161 26.12 1.34 -7.13
CA ASP A 161 24.82 2.01 -7.16
C ASP A 161 24.03 1.72 -5.88
N LYS A 162 23.89 2.74 -5.03
CA LYS A 162 23.17 2.65 -3.76
C LYS A 162 21.67 2.35 -3.93
N LYS A 163 21.09 2.61 -5.11
CA LYS A 163 19.67 2.39 -5.42
C LYS A 163 19.40 1.05 -6.09
N MET A 164 20.43 0.20 -6.32
CA MET A 164 20.24 -1.08 -7.01
C MET A 164 19.20 -1.96 -6.31
N MET A 165 19.27 -2.08 -4.98
CA MET A 165 18.32 -2.89 -4.24
C MET A 165 16.87 -2.40 -4.37
N PHE A 166 16.66 -1.08 -4.40
CA PHE A 166 15.33 -0.52 -4.59
C PHE A 166 14.77 -0.86 -5.98
N ARG A 167 15.59 -0.83 -7.03
CA ARG A 167 15.16 -1.23 -8.38
C ARG A 167 14.79 -2.71 -8.47
N LEU A 168 15.56 -3.58 -7.83
CA LEU A 168 15.25 -5.01 -7.80
C LEU A 168 13.91 -5.29 -7.14
N TRP A 169 13.55 -4.54 -6.08
CA TRP A 169 12.24 -4.68 -5.44
C TRP A 169 11.10 -4.09 -6.25
N LYS A 170 11.31 -2.96 -6.94
CA LYS A 170 10.33 -2.47 -7.93
C LYS A 170 10.07 -3.51 -9.01
N TYR A 171 11.14 -4.13 -9.51
CA TYR A 171 11.04 -5.19 -10.49
C TYR A 171 10.23 -6.37 -9.93
N ALA A 172 10.55 -6.81 -8.71
CA ALA A 172 9.85 -7.92 -8.06
C ALA A 172 8.35 -7.68 -7.97
N ILE A 173 7.96 -6.48 -7.52
CA ILE A 173 6.55 -6.09 -7.42
C ILE A 173 5.88 -6.10 -8.80
N SER A 174 6.52 -5.51 -9.82
CA SER A 174 5.95 -5.49 -11.18
C SER A 174 5.82 -6.89 -11.78
N ALA A 175 6.77 -7.78 -11.53
CA ALA A 175 6.72 -9.16 -12.03
C ALA A 175 5.54 -9.97 -11.45
N TRP A 176 4.97 -9.56 -10.31
CA TRP A 176 3.79 -10.18 -9.71
C TRP A 176 2.46 -9.68 -10.30
N GLU A 177 2.43 -8.50 -10.94
CA GLU A 177 1.19 -7.90 -11.45
C GLU A 177 0.40 -8.84 -12.38
N PRO A 178 1.04 -9.56 -13.34
CA PRO A 178 0.29 -10.45 -14.23
C PRO A 178 -0.26 -11.69 -13.53
N TYR A 179 0.37 -12.14 -12.43
CA TYR A 179 -0.13 -13.27 -11.64
C TYR A 179 -1.38 -12.87 -10.85
N LEU A 180 -1.37 -11.67 -10.26
CA LEU A 180 -2.55 -11.10 -9.60
C LEU A 180 -3.71 -10.95 -10.57
N ALA A 181 -3.46 -10.44 -11.78
CA ALA A 181 -4.48 -10.28 -12.81
C ALA A 181 -5.11 -11.62 -13.27
N ARG A 182 -4.37 -12.73 -13.16
CA ARG A 182 -4.86 -14.09 -13.48
C ARG A 182 -5.36 -14.85 -12.24
N ASN A 183 -5.37 -14.22 -11.06
CA ASN A 183 -5.69 -14.86 -9.79
C ASN A 183 -4.85 -16.11 -9.49
N GLU A 184 -3.58 -16.07 -9.89
CA GLU A 184 -2.60 -17.13 -9.66
C GLU A 184 -1.77 -16.84 -8.40
N PRO A 185 -1.26 -17.88 -7.71
CA PRO A 185 -0.31 -17.70 -6.62
C PRO A 185 0.94 -16.94 -7.09
N LEU A 186 1.44 -16.03 -6.23
CA LEU A 186 2.65 -15.28 -6.52
C LEU A 186 3.88 -16.21 -6.49
N PRO A 187 4.73 -16.20 -7.53
CA PRO A 187 5.99 -16.93 -7.48
C PRO A 187 6.98 -16.27 -6.51
N ILE A 188 7.87 -17.07 -5.91
CA ILE A 188 8.99 -16.51 -5.15
C ILE A 188 9.93 -15.80 -6.12
N ILE A 189 10.39 -14.61 -5.75
CA ILE A 189 11.33 -13.83 -6.55
C ILE A 189 12.72 -13.84 -5.91
N ALA A 190 13.73 -14.25 -6.68
CA ALA A 190 15.12 -14.32 -6.27
C ALA A 190 15.99 -13.41 -7.15
N PRO A 191 16.38 -12.21 -6.68
CA PRO A 191 17.28 -11.36 -7.44
C PRO A 191 18.73 -11.85 -7.33
N LEU A 192 19.42 -11.87 -8.46
CA LEU A 192 20.84 -12.17 -8.59
C LEU A 192 21.51 -11.07 -9.40
N VAL A 193 22.57 -10.48 -8.85
CA VAL A 193 23.30 -9.39 -9.51
C VAL A 193 24.65 -9.90 -9.97
N LEU A 194 24.88 -9.86 -11.28
CA LEU A 194 26.21 -10.01 -11.85
C LEU A 194 26.86 -8.63 -11.92
N TYR A 195 27.80 -8.36 -11.03
CA TYR A 195 28.48 -7.08 -10.96
C TYR A 195 29.85 -7.15 -11.64
N ASN A 196 30.07 -6.26 -12.62
CA ASN A 196 31.32 -6.16 -13.36
C ASN A 196 31.87 -4.71 -13.36
N GLY A 197 31.88 -4.07 -12.20
CA GLY A 197 32.41 -2.72 -12.05
C GLY A 197 33.90 -2.67 -11.74
N LYS A 198 34.50 -1.48 -11.88
CA LYS A 198 35.95 -1.24 -11.69
C LYS A 198 36.45 -1.41 -10.24
N ARG A 199 35.57 -1.36 -9.24
CA ARG A 199 35.91 -1.44 -7.80
C ARG A 199 35.16 -2.63 -7.19
N LYS A 200 35.54 -3.06 -5.98
CA LYS A 200 34.76 -4.07 -5.24
C LYS A 200 33.33 -3.58 -4.98
N TYR A 201 32.36 -4.50 -5.13
CA TYR A 201 30.95 -4.20 -4.84
C TYR A 201 30.78 -3.82 -3.37
N SER A 202 30.07 -2.72 -3.10
CA SER A 202 29.91 -2.17 -1.75
C SER A 202 28.51 -1.58 -1.52
N SER A 203 27.52 -1.97 -2.32
CA SER A 203 26.14 -1.53 -2.19
C SER A 203 25.34 -2.57 -1.41
N TYR A 204 24.14 -2.17 -1.02
CA TYR A 204 23.23 -2.98 -0.23
C TYR A 204 22.79 -4.25 -0.98
N ARG A 205 22.68 -5.36 -0.22
CA ARG A 205 22.25 -6.67 -0.71
C ARG A 205 20.94 -7.15 -0.10
N ARG A 206 20.45 -6.47 0.93
CA ARG A 206 19.12 -6.67 1.53
C ARG A 206 18.29 -5.41 1.37
N PHE A 207 16.99 -5.55 1.17
CA PHE A 207 16.07 -4.41 1.06
C PHE A 207 16.17 -3.48 2.28
N TRP A 208 16.20 -4.09 3.46
CA TRP A 208 16.22 -3.39 4.75
C TRP A 208 17.46 -2.52 4.95
N ASP A 209 18.56 -2.83 4.27
CA ASP A 209 19.79 -2.03 4.36
C ASP A 209 19.67 -0.66 3.66
N LEU A 210 18.59 -0.42 2.91
CA LEU A 210 18.27 0.91 2.37
C LEU A 210 17.85 1.91 3.46
N PHE A 211 17.37 1.43 4.60
CA PHE A 211 16.81 2.27 5.66
C PHE A 211 17.87 2.65 6.69
N THR A 212 17.70 3.84 7.31
CA THR A 212 18.60 4.35 8.36
C THR A 212 18.80 3.34 9.50
N ASN A 213 17.73 2.66 9.92
CA ASN A 213 17.78 1.58 10.89
C ASN A 213 17.31 0.26 10.24
N SER A 214 18.24 -0.44 9.58
CA SER A 214 17.98 -1.69 8.85
C SER A 214 17.31 -2.77 9.69
N LYS A 215 17.75 -2.97 10.94
CA LYS A 215 17.17 -4.00 11.83
C LYS A 215 15.73 -3.68 12.23
N LEU A 216 15.44 -2.41 12.51
CA LEU A 216 14.07 -1.99 12.85
C LEU A 216 13.15 -2.09 11.63
N ALA A 217 13.62 -1.69 10.45
CA ALA A 217 12.88 -1.80 9.20
C ALA A 217 12.51 -3.27 8.91
N GLU A 218 13.48 -4.19 9.01
CA GLU A 218 13.25 -5.63 8.86
C GLU A 218 12.21 -6.14 9.86
N LYS A 219 12.32 -5.78 11.15
CA LYS A 219 11.37 -6.21 12.19
C LYS A 219 9.94 -5.75 11.90
N ILE A 220 9.74 -4.49 11.53
CA ILE A 220 8.41 -3.90 11.33
C ILE A 220 7.80 -4.36 9.99
N MET A 221 8.58 -4.32 8.91
CA MET A 221 8.07 -4.47 7.55
C MET A 221 8.06 -5.92 7.04
N ALA A 222 8.88 -6.82 7.62
CA ALA A 222 8.79 -8.26 7.34
C ALA A 222 7.85 -9.00 8.31
N GLY A 223 7.42 -8.32 9.38
CA GLY A 223 6.51 -8.86 10.37
C GLY A 223 5.08 -8.99 9.86
N LYS A 224 4.21 -9.61 10.68
CA LYS A 224 2.77 -9.57 10.42
C LYS A 224 2.29 -8.13 10.49
N CYS A 225 1.43 -7.74 9.56
CA CYS A 225 0.68 -6.50 9.69
C CYS A 225 -0.13 -6.54 10.99
N GLN A 226 -0.13 -5.44 11.74
CA GLN A 226 -1.01 -5.29 12.89
C GLN A 226 -2.44 -5.14 12.37
N LEU A 227 -3.27 -6.15 12.60
CA LEU A 227 -4.68 -6.13 12.26
C LEU A 227 -5.49 -5.73 13.50
N ILE A 228 -6.34 -4.71 13.36
CA ILE A 228 -7.40 -4.40 14.33
C ILE A 228 -8.70 -4.94 13.74
N ASP A 229 -9.03 -6.17 14.11
CA ASP A 229 -10.23 -6.85 13.62
C ASP A 229 -11.42 -6.54 14.54
N LEU A 230 -12.22 -5.54 14.17
CA LEU A 230 -13.40 -5.15 14.93
C LEU A 230 -14.48 -6.23 14.95
N GLN A 231 -14.54 -7.10 13.93
CA GLN A 231 -15.56 -8.15 13.89
C GLN A 231 -15.26 -9.26 14.90
N SER A 232 -13.98 -9.59 15.08
CA SER A 232 -13.53 -10.55 16.08
C SER A 232 -13.45 -9.98 17.51
N MET A 233 -13.57 -8.65 17.66
CA MET A 233 -13.47 -7.98 18.97
C MET A 233 -14.78 -8.13 19.76
N PRO A 234 -14.73 -8.58 21.04
CA PRO A 234 -15.90 -8.60 21.91
C PRO A 234 -16.52 -7.21 22.07
N ASP A 235 -17.85 -7.14 22.15
CA ASP A 235 -18.54 -5.86 22.33
C ASP A 235 -18.18 -5.22 23.68
N GLU A 236 -17.91 -6.03 24.70
CA GLU A 236 -17.51 -5.57 26.03
C GLU A 236 -16.17 -4.82 25.98
N ASP A 237 -15.21 -5.32 25.21
CA ASP A 237 -13.90 -4.68 25.02
C ASP A 237 -14.05 -3.35 24.25
N ILE A 238 -14.98 -3.30 23.29
CA ILE A 238 -15.31 -2.08 22.55
C ILE A 238 -15.98 -1.05 23.47
N LEU A 239 -16.93 -1.48 24.31
CA LEU A 239 -17.66 -0.61 25.23
C LEU A 239 -16.76 -0.07 26.36
N ALA A 240 -15.75 -0.83 26.78
CA ALA A 240 -14.79 -0.40 27.79
C ALA A 240 -13.79 0.67 27.27
N ASP A 241 -13.65 0.81 25.95
CA ASP A 241 -12.75 1.80 25.35
C ASP A 241 -13.37 3.20 25.36
N LYS A 242 -12.87 4.03 26.28
CA LYS A 242 -13.37 5.40 26.49
C LYS A 242 -12.99 6.38 25.38
N GLU A 243 -11.95 6.08 24.62
CA GLU A 243 -11.41 6.99 23.60
C GLU A 243 -11.98 6.67 22.22
N PHE A 244 -12.06 5.38 21.88
CA PHE A 244 -12.43 4.93 20.54
C PHE A 244 -13.61 3.95 20.51
N GLY A 245 -14.22 3.62 21.65
CA GLY A 245 -15.29 2.63 21.72
C GLY A 245 -16.48 2.94 20.81
N LEU A 246 -16.94 4.19 20.81
CA LEU A 246 -18.01 4.66 19.92
C LEU A 246 -17.65 4.43 18.44
N PHE A 247 -16.46 4.88 18.02
CA PHE A 247 -15.97 4.72 16.66
C PHE A 247 -15.86 3.23 16.28
N LYS A 248 -15.28 2.40 17.16
CA LYS A 248 -15.11 0.97 16.95
C LYS A 248 -16.46 0.25 16.82
N PHE A 249 -17.42 0.54 17.69
CA PHE A 249 -18.76 -0.05 17.65
C PHE A 249 -19.49 0.34 16.38
N PHE A 250 -19.42 1.62 15.99
CA PHE A 250 -20.02 2.10 14.76
C PHE A 250 -19.40 1.40 13.54
N MET A 251 -18.07 1.37 13.43
CA MET A 251 -17.36 0.72 12.31
C MET A 251 -17.61 -0.79 12.24
N LYS A 252 -17.74 -1.47 13.38
CA LYS A 252 -18.12 -2.89 13.44
C LYS A 252 -19.50 -3.14 12.81
N ASN A 253 -20.42 -2.19 12.97
CA ASN A 253 -21.83 -2.35 12.59
C ASN A 253 -22.24 -1.54 11.35
N ILE A 254 -21.31 -0.84 10.68
CA ILE A 254 -21.60 0.13 9.60
C ILE A 254 -22.34 -0.46 8.39
N LYS A 255 -22.27 -1.78 8.20
CA LYS A 255 -22.94 -2.49 7.10
C LYS A 255 -24.39 -2.90 7.42
N ARG A 256 -24.95 -2.49 8.55
CA ARG A 256 -26.38 -2.71 8.87
C ARG A 256 -27.25 -1.83 7.98
N ASP A 257 -28.39 -2.37 7.53
CA ASP A 257 -29.31 -1.68 6.62
C ASP A 257 -29.95 -0.41 7.24
N ASN A 258 -29.99 -0.31 8.58
CA ASN A 258 -30.60 0.80 9.30
C ASN A 258 -29.55 1.65 10.05
N GLY A 259 -29.00 2.65 9.36
CA GLY A 259 -28.02 3.58 9.94
C GLY A 259 -28.57 4.42 11.10
N ILE A 260 -29.85 4.78 11.08
CA ILE A 260 -30.49 5.58 12.15
C ILE A 260 -30.56 4.77 13.45
N GLU A 261 -30.93 3.49 13.34
CA GLU A 261 -30.95 2.59 14.49
C GLU A 261 -29.55 2.37 15.05
N LEU A 262 -28.53 2.21 14.18
CA LEU A 262 -27.14 2.12 14.62
C LEU A 262 -26.70 3.37 15.40
N TRP A 263 -27.02 4.56 14.90
CA TRP A 263 -26.73 5.80 15.61
C TRP A 263 -27.45 5.85 16.96
N ARG A 264 -28.72 5.47 17.02
CA ARG A 264 -29.48 5.40 18.28
C ARG A 264 -28.83 4.44 19.29
N GLU A 265 -28.38 3.27 18.83
CA GLU A 265 -27.66 2.32 19.67
C GLU A 265 -26.33 2.86 20.15
N CYS A 266 -25.57 3.52 19.27
CA CYS A 266 -24.31 4.19 19.62
C CYS A 266 -24.53 5.24 20.71
N PHE A 267 -25.48 6.15 20.51
CA PHE A 267 -25.81 7.17 21.50
C PHE A 267 -26.28 6.56 22.81
N LYS A 268 -27.03 5.45 22.78
CA LYS A 268 -27.49 4.76 24.00
C LYS A 268 -26.36 4.05 24.74
N LYS A 269 -25.46 3.38 24.02
CA LYS A 269 -24.39 2.54 24.60
C LYS A 269 -23.20 3.36 25.09
N PHE A 270 -22.95 4.52 24.49
CA PHE A 270 -21.78 5.36 24.79
C PHE A 270 -22.14 6.69 25.45
N GLN A 271 -23.29 6.81 26.11
CA GLN A 271 -23.76 8.05 26.75
C GLN A 271 -22.72 8.68 27.69
N GLU A 272 -22.01 7.85 28.46
CA GLU A 272 -21.00 8.31 29.42
C GLU A 272 -19.72 8.84 28.76
N HIS A 273 -19.52 8.55 27.47
CA HIS A 273 -18.34 8.95 26.70
C HIS A 273 -18.58 10.18 25.83
N ILE A 274 -19.84 10.53 25.59
CA ILE A 274 -20.24 11.69 24.79
C ILE A 274 -20.34 12.89 25.73
N LYS A 275 -19.24 13.63 25.88
CA LYS A 275 -19.29 14.96 26.46
C LYS A 275 -19.92 15.88 25.41
N LEU A 276 -21.10 16.42 25.71
CA LEU A 276 -21.64 17.56 24.97
C LEU A 276 -20.70 18.73 25.25
N ASP A 277 -20.04 19.26 24.21
CA ASP A 277 -19.41 20.57 24.30
C ASP A 277 -20.51 21.57 24.72
N LYS A 278 -20.28 22.25 25.84
CA LYS A 278 -21.18 23.27 26.38
C LYS A 278 -20.94 24.61 25.72
#